data_AF-R8DFQ4-F1
#
_entry.id   AF-R8DFQ4-F1
#
_cell.length_a   1.000
_cell.length_b   1.000
_cell.length_c   1.000
_cell.angle_alpha   90.00
_cell.angle_beta   90.00
_cell.angle_gamma   90.00
#
_symmetry.space_group_name_H-M   'P 1'
#
loop_
_entity.id
_entity.type
_entity.pdbx_description
1 polymer ?
#
loop_
_entity_poly.entity_id
_entity_poly.type
_entity_poly.pdbx_seq_one_letter_code
_entity_poly.pdbx_strand_id
1 'polypeptide(L)'
;MTKEGIKLEISNFLTLTVEKIISEVIEQYDTNYEKQCIVSSVHDGVSLYGEVKVHALKDRIEVYPEELAKRMISENLWLSNRWHNREALLKRKDWLMLYDVICEVQRDLFGVLFGLNRMYVHHPAFKWMAYNVERMNIKPENLYERMANTLIGEPEYSVQELEALIEEVLHLVEQYAPELNIAEQQKRIQYAK
;
A
#
# COMPACT_ATOMS: atom_id res chain seq x y z
N MET A 1 -8.72 -1.64 28.67
CA MET A 1 -8.53 -0.19 28.92
C MET A 1 -7.76 -0.07 30.23
N THR A 2 -6.71 0.76 30.31
CA THR A 2 -5.98 1.00 31.55
C THR A 2 -6.87 1.74 32.55
N LYS A 3 -6.41 1.89 33.80
CA LYS A 3 -7.14 2.66 34.81
C LYS A 3 -7.32 4.14 34.41
N GLU A 4 -6.44 4.63 33.56
CA GLU A 4 -6.42 5.99 33.00
C GLU A 4 -7.25 6.13 31.72
N GLY A 5 -7.93 5.08 31.26
CA GLY A 5 -8.76 5.13 30.05
C GLY A 5 -8.02 4.82 28.75
N ILE A 6 -6.77 4.34 28.80
CA ILE A 6 -5.99 4.05 27.58
C ILE A 6 -6.38 2.68 27.02
N LYS A 7 -6.74 2.62 25.73
CA LYS A 7 -7.01 1.34 25.06
C LYS A 7 -5.69 0.61 24.80
N LEU A 8 -5.66 -0.68 25.12
CA LEU A 8 -4.57 -1.59 24.75
C LEU A 8 -5.12 -2.63 23.79
N GLU A 9 -4.36 -2.91 22.74
CA GLU A 9 -4.60 -3.99 21.81
C GLU A 9 -3.42 -4.94 21.88
N ILE A 10 -3.68 -6.22 22.11
CA ILE A 10 -2.66 -7.26 22.27
C ILE A 10 -3.02 -8.39 21.33
N SER A 11 -2.08 -8.74 20.44
CA SER A 11 -2.17 -9.91 19.57
C SER A 11 -1.10 -10.91 19.96
N ASN A 12 -1.45 -12.20 19.97
CA ASN A 12 -0.55 -13.28 20.34
C ASN A 12 -0.36 -14.23 19.16
N PHE A 13 0.90 -14.56 18.87
CA PHE A 13 1.29 -15.50 17.83
C PHE A 13 2.31 -16.48 18.38
N LEU A 14 2.33 -17.69 17.83
CA LEU A 14 3.48 -18.58 18.03
C LEU A 14 4.68 -17.99 17.30
N THR A 15 5.87 -18.12 17.89
CA THR A 15 7.10 -17.66 17.23
C THR A 15 7.31 -18.33 15.87
N LEU A 16 7.00 -19.62 15.76
CA LEU A 16 7.04 -20.36 14.50
C LEU A 16 6.11 -19.76 13.43
N THR A 17 4.96 -19.21 13.82
CA THR A 17 4.04 -18.54 12.89
C THR A 17 4.66 -17.26 12.36
N VAL A 18 5.25 -16.44 13.24
CA VAL A 18 5.93 -15.19 12.84
C VAL A 18 7.13 -15.50 11.95
N GLU A 19 7.93 -16.51 12.29
CA GLU A 19 9.08 -16.94 11.49
C GLU A 19 8.68 -17.39 10.09
N LYS A 20 7.59 -18.15 9.98
CA LYS A 20 7.03 -18.58 8.69
C LYS A 20 6.56 -17.39 7.87
N ILE A 21 5.83 -16.45 8.48
CA ILE A 21 5.35 -15.24 7.80
C ILE A 21 6.53 -14.41 7.29
N ILE A 22 7.59 -14.27 8.09
CA ILE A 22 8.83 -13.60 7.67
C ILE A 22 9.43 -14.32 6.46
N SER A 23 9.55 -15.66 6.47
CA SER A 23 10.05 -16.38 5.29
C SER A 23 9.17 -16.18 4.06
N GLU A 24 7.84 -16.18 4.20
CA GLU A 24 6.93 -15.95 3.09
C GLU A 24 7.11 -14.54 2.50
N VAL A 25 7.20 -13.50 3.34
CA VAL A 25 7.38 -12.11 2.86
C VAL A 25 8.78 -11.87 2.32
N ILE A 26 9.83 -12.33 3.02
CA ILE A 26 11.22 -11.98 2.71
C ILE A 26 11.82 -12.89 1.64
N GLU A 27 11.56 -14.20 1.72
CA GLU A 27 12.21 -15.20 0.86
C GLU A 27 11.32 -15.59 -0.33
N GLN A 28 10.00 -15.54 -0.16
CA GLN A 28 9.03 -15.88 -1.22
C GLN A 28 8.38 -14.64 -1.85
N TYR A 29 8.70 -13.45 -1.32
CA TYR A 29 8.23 -12.15 -1.82
C TYR A 29 6.70 -12.06 -1.83
N ASP A 30 6.06 -12.54 -0.76
CA ASP A 30 4.61 -12.48 -0.58
C ASP A 30 4.14 -11.04 -0.30
N THR A 31 3.29 -10.52 -1.18
CA THR A 31 2.75 -9.16 -1.15
C THR A 31 1.54 -9.01 -0.23
N ASN A 32 1.07 -10.09 0.40
CA ASN A 32 -0.11 -10.05 1.25
C ASN A 32 0.02 -9.04 2.41
N TYR A 33 -0.92 -8.09 2.47
CA TYR A 33 -0.85 -6.99 3.44
C TYR A 33 -1.03 -7.41 4.90
N GLU A 34 -1.76 -8.49 5.19
CA GLU A 34 -1.89 -9.02 6.56
C GLU A 34 -0.55 -9.56 7.05
N LYS A 35 0.17 -10.27 6.18
CA LYS A 35 1.51 -10.78 6.49
C LYS A 35 2.52 -9.65 6.66
N GLN A 36 2.50 -8.67 5.76
CA GLN A 36 3.35 -7.49 5.90
C GLN A 36 3.05 -6.65 7.15
N CYS A 37 1.79 -6.61 7.62
CA CYS A 37 1.41 -5.98 8.88
C CYS A 37 2.09 -6.63 10.10
N ILE A 38 2.27 -7.95 10.05
CA ILE A 38 3.00 -8.67 11.10
C ILE A 38 4.49 -8.38 10.99
N VAL A 39 5.06 -8.37 9.79
CA VAL A 39 6.48 -8.04 9.56
C VAL A 39 6.79 -6.60 10.00
N SER A 40 5.96 -5.62 9.66
CA SER A 40 6.12 -4.22 10.08
C SER A 40 6.05 -4.06 11.59
N SER A 41 5.18 -4.82 12.26
CA SER A 41 5.09 -4.84 13.74
C SER A 41 6.37 -5.35 14.40
N VAL A 42 7.05 -6.34 13.80
CA VAL A 42 8.36 -6.81 14.29
C VAL A 42 9.46 -5.78 13.99
N HIS A 43 9.44 -5.21 12.78
CA HIS A 43 10.43 -4.23 12.33
C HIS A 43 10.45 -2.99 13.23
N ASP A 44 9.29 -2.36 13.41
CA ASP A 44 9.15 -1.11 14.18
C ASP A 44 8.97 -1.33 15.69
N GLY A 45 8.64 -2.56 16.11
CA GLY A 45 8.36 -2.90 17.51
C GLY A 45 9.58 -2.79 18.43
N VAL A 46 9.34 -2.58 19.72
CA VAL A 46 10.39 -2.55 20.76
C VAL A 46 10.33 -3.83 21.59
N SER A 47 11.49 -4.46 21.86
CA SER A 47 11.54 -5.64 22.71
C SER A 47 11.27 -5.27 24.17
N LEU A 48 10.21 -5.84 24.74
CA LEU A 48 9.92 -5.74 26.17
C LEU A 48 10.44 -6.95 26.96
N TYR A 49 10.64 -8.07 26.27
CA TYR A 49 11.18 -9.32 26.81
C TYR A 49 11.70 -10.21 25.68
N GLY A 50 12.62 -11.13 25.99
CA GLY A 50 13.13 -12.11 25.01
C GLY A 50 14.00 -11.48 23.92
N GLU A 51 14.82 -10.50 24.29
CA GLU A 51 15.61 -9.65 23.41
C GLU A 51 16.36 -10.40 22.30
N VAL A 52 17.03 -11.50 22.65
CA VAL A 52 17.77 -12.33 21.68
C VAL A 52 16.87 -12.84 20.56
N LYS A 53 15.65 -13.29 20.89
CA LYS A 53 14.72 -13.83 19.89
C LYS A 53 14.12 -12.73 19.03
N VAL A 54 13.81 -11.58 19.63
CA VAL A 54 13.27 -10.42 18.89
C VAL A 54 14.30 -9.86 17.91
N HIS A 55 15.56 -9.71 18.34
CA HIS A 55 16.64 -9.26 17.46
C HIS A 55 16.86 -10.23 16.30
N ALA A 56 16.91 -11.54 16.56
CA ALA A 56 17.03 -12.52 15.49
C ALA A 56 15.90 -12.46 14.45
N LEU A 57 14.69 -12.01 14.82
CA LEU A 57 13.60 -11.77 13.87
C LEU A 57 13.78 -10.43 13.14
N LYS A 58 14.21 -9.37 13.82
CA LYS A 58 14.49 -8.05 13.22
C LYS A 58 15.61 -8.11 12.19
N ASP A 59 16.69 -8.82 12.49
CA ASP A 59 17.83 -8.98 11.57
C ASP A 59 17.42 -9.60 10.24
N ARG A 60 16.40 -10.48 10.25
CA ARG A 60 15.86 -11.12 9.02
C ARG A 60 15.06 -10.17 8.13
N ILE A 61 14.57 -9.05 8.66
CA ILE A 61 13.63 -8.15 7.99
C ILE A 61 14.16 -6.72 7.84
N GLU A 62 15.34 -6.43 8.39
CA GLU A 62 16.00 -5.12 8.34
C GLU A 62 16.16 -4.63 6.90
N VAL A 63 16.54 -5.54 5.99
CA VAL A 63 16.67 -5.25 4.56
C VAL A 63 15.39 -5.65 3.85
N TYR A 64 14.71 -4.65 3.28
CA TYR A 64 13.56 -4.88 2.42
C TYR A 64 14.00 -5.48 1.07
N PRO A 65 13.53 -6.67 0.67
CA PRO A 65 13.98 -7.31 -0.57
C PRO A 65 13.58 -6.54 -1.83
N GLU A 66 14.49 -6.44 -2.78
CA GLU A 66 14.23 -5.79 -4.08
C GLU A 66 13.10 -6.48 -4.86
N GLU A 67 13.06 -7.81 -4.85
CA GLU A 67 12.02 -8.57 -5.54
C GLU A 67 10.64 -8.40 -4.90
N LEU A 68 10.57 -8.20 -3.58
CA LEU A 68 9.31 -7.84 -2.91
C LEU A 68 8.83 -6.46 -3.38
N ALA A 69 9.74 -5.48 -3.51
CA ALA A 69 9.40 -4.15 -4.01
C ALA A 69 8.83 -4.22 -5.44
N LYS A 70 9.49 -4.98 -6.31
CA LYS A 70 9.05 -5.22 -7.69
C LYS A 70 7.67 -5.87 -7.78
N ARG A 71 7.39 -6.87 -6.93
CA ARG A 71 6.06 -7.51 -6.88
C ARG A 71 4.99 -6.56 -6.35
N MET A 72 5.28 -5.84 -5.27
CA MET A 72 4.37 -4.82 -4.74
C MET A 72 3.97 -3.79 -5.80
N ILE A 73 4.94 -3.31 -6.58
CA ILE A 73 4.67 -2.36 -7.67
C ILE A 73 3.85 -3.04 -8.78
N SER A 74 4.34 -4.15 -9.32
CA SER A 74 3.73 -4.78 -10.50
C SER A 74 2.31 -5.32 -10.27
N GLU A 75 2.03 -5.88 -9.10
CA GLU A 75 0.69 -6.41 -8.77
C GLU A 75 -0.34 -5.31 -8.62
N ASN A 76 0.03 -4.17 -8.01
CA ASN A 76 -0.88 -3.06 -7.78
C ASN A 76 -1.04 -2.15 -9.01
N LEU A 77 -0.05 -2.07 -9.90
CA LEU A 77 -0.13 -1.25 -11.11
C LEU A 77 -1.18 -1.71 -12.13
N TRP A 78 -1.72 -2.90 -11.99
CA TRP A 78 -2.82 -3.33 -12.84
C TRP A 78 -4.06 -2.46 -12.68
N LEU A 79 -4.21 -1.85 -11.48
CA LEU A 79 -5.43 -1.23 -10.99
C LEU A 79 -6.60 -2.23 -11.07
N SER A 80 -7.50 -2.23 -10.10
CA SER A 80 -8.61 -3.20 -10.20
C SER A 80 -9.32 -3.13 -11.56
N ASN A 81 -9.75 -4.28 -12.09
CA ASN A 81 -10.42 -4.36 -13.39
C ASN A 81 -11.63 -3.39 -13.50
N ARG A 82 -12.16 -2.94 -12.36
CA ARG A 82 -13.33 -2.08 -12.26
C ARG A 82 -13.03 -0.59 -12.54
N TRP A 83 -11.79 -0.13 -12.45
CA TRP A 83 -11.41 1.26 -12.79
C TRP A 83 -11.80 1.64 -14.23
N HIS A 84 -11.80 0.66 -15.14
CA HIS A 84 -12.23 0.84 -16.53
C HIS A 84 -13.69 1.29 -16.68
N ASN A 85 -14.54 1.04 -15.67
CA ASN A 85 -15.95 1.39 -15.69
C ASN A 85 -16.25 2.74 -15.00
N ARG A 86 -15.25 3.48 -14.50
CA ARG A 86 -15.43 4.69 -13.69
C ARG A 86 -16.36 5.72 -14.32
N GLU A 87 -16.19 6.01 -15.61
CA GLU A 87 -17.02 6.96 -16.37
C GLU A 87 -18.49 6.52 -16.43
N ALA A 88 -18.71 5.23 -16.65
CA ALA A 88 -20.05 4.66 -16.70
C ALA A 88 -20.72 4.69 -15.33
N LEU A 89 -19.97 4.39 -14.26
CA LEU A 89 -20.45 4.47 -12.87
C LEU A 89 -20.80 5.92 -12.48
N LEU A 90 -19.93 6.88 -12.85
CA LEU A 90 -20.14 8.31 -12.65
C LEU A 90 -21.40 8.80 -13.38
N LYS A 91 -21.51 8.53 -14.68
CA LYS A 91 -22.67 8.94 -15.50
C LYS A 91 -23.99 8.38 -15.00
N ARG A 92 -23.99 7.13 -14.51
CA ARG A 92 -25.19 6.48 -13.96
C ARG A 92 -25.48 6.82 -12.51
N LYS A 93 -24.57 7.54 -11.83
CA LYS A 93 -24.69 7.86 -10.40
C LYS A 93 -24.70 6.60 -9.51
N ASP A 94 -23.95 5.57 -9.91
CA ASP A 94 -23.80 4.31 -9.16
C ASP A 94 -22.83 4.52 -7.99
N TRP A 95 -23.19 5.41 -7.05
CA TRP A 95 -22.26 5.98 -6.07
C TRP A 95 -21.55 4.96 -5.20
N LEU A 96 -22.29 3.96 -4.68
CA LEU A 96 -21.69 2.94 -3.83
C LEU A 96 -20.55 2.20 -4.55
N MET A 97 -20.76 1.84 -5.82
CA MET A 97 -19.77 1.15 -6.62
C MET A 97 -18.65 2.09 -7.07
N LEU A 98 -18.97 3.35 -7.41
CA LEU A 98 -17.95 4.35 -7.76
C LEU A 98 -16.98 4.58 -6.59
N TYR A 99 -17.49 4.79 -5.38
CA TYR A 99 -16.64 5.00 -4.20
C TYR A 99 -15.86 3.74 -3.80
N ASP A 100 -16.41 2.53 -3.98
CA ASP A 100 -15.66 1.29 -3.81
C ASP A 100 -14.44 1.25 -4.75
N VAL A 101 -14.64 1.57 -6.03
CA VAL A 101 -13.59 1.64 -7.05
C VAL A 101 -12.56 2.74 -6.75
N ILE A 102 -12.98 3.93 -6.33
CA ILE A 102 -12.09 5.02 -5.91
C ILE A 102 -11.19 4.56 -4.76
N CYS A 103 -11.77 3.92 -3.74
CA CYS A 103 -11.00 3.43 -2.60
C CYS A 103 -10.07 2.28 -2.98
N GLU A 104 -10.47 1.41 -3.91
CA GLU A 104 -9.64 0.33 -4.45
C GLU A 104 -8.41 0.89 -5.16
N VAL A 105 -8.60 1.85 -6.07
CA VAL A 105 -7.48 2.51 -6.76
C VAL A 105 -6.55 3.25 -5.81
N GLN A 106 -7.08 3.95 -4.80
CA GLN A 106 -6.21 4.56 -3.79
C GLN A 106 -5.33 3.52 -3.07
N ARG A 107 -5.89 2.37 -2.71
CA ARG A 107 -5.13 1.27 -2.08
C ARG A 107 -4.08 0.69 -3.04
N ASP A 108 -4.42 0.54 -4.31
CA ASP A 108 -3.47 0.09 -5.34
C ASP A 108 -2.30 1.08 -5.47
N LEU A 109 -2.58 2.38 -5.58
CA LEU A 109 -1.54 3.43 -5.62
C LEU A 109 -0.67 3.39 -4.36
N PHE A 110 -1.26 3.17 -3.18
CA PHE A 110 -0.51 2.98 -1.95
C PHE A 110 0.38 1.74 -1.99
N GLY A 111 -0.11 0.61 -2.51
CA GLY A 111 0.69 -0.61 -2.69
C GLY A 111 1.93 -0.35 -3.56
N VAL A 112 1.76 0.37 -4.67
CA VAL A 112 2.88 0.79 -5.54
C VAL A 112 3.87 1.67 -4.78
N LEU A 113 3.39 2.70 -4.08
CA LEU A 113 4.23 3.63 -3.35
C LEU A 113 4.95 2.98 -2.17
N PHE A 114 4.33 2.00 -1.49
CA PHE A 114 4.99 1.21 -0.46
C PHE A 114 6.13 0.37 -1.06
N GLY A 115 5.93 -0.22 -2.24
CA GLY A 115 6.99 -0.91 -2.99
C GLY A 115 8.14 0.03 -3.35
N LEU A 116 7.85 1.19 -3.94
CA LEU A 116 8.87 2.20 -4.32
C LEU A 116 9.68 2.69 -3.12
N ASN A 117 9.02 2.88 -1.96
CA ASN A 117 9.68 3.36 -0.75
C ASN A 117 10.24 2.23 0.13
N ARG A 118 10.12 0.96 -0.30
CA ARG A 118 10.60 -0.22 0.45
C ARG A 118 10.07 -0.26 1.88
N MET A 119 8.77 0.00 2.02
CA MET A 119 8.07 0.02 3.29
C MET A 119 7.22 -1.25 3.43
N TYR A 120 7.25 -1.90 4.58
CA TYR A 120 6.25 -2.92 4.92
C TYR A 120 4.93 -2.24 5.28
N VAL A 121 3.81 -2.83 4.84
CA VAL A 121 2.47 -2.32 5.15
C VAL A 121 2.19 -2.38 6.66
N HIS A 122 1.90 -1.24 7.30
CA HIS A 122 1.63 -1.15 8.74
C HIS A 122 0.21 -1.54 9.14
N HIS A 123 -0.72 -1.49 8.19
CA HIS A 123 -2.09 -1.91 8.40
C HIS A 123 -2.71 -2.31 7.06
N PRO A 124 -3.39 -3.47 6.94
CA PRO A 124 -3.88 -3.99 5.66
C PRO A 124 -4.83 -3.06 4.90
N ALA A 125 -5.63 -2.31 5.65
CA ALA A 125 -6.52 -1.27 5.12
C ALA A 125 -5.86 0.12 4.94
N PHE A 126 -4.53 0.22 5.01
CA PHE A 126 -3.77 1.48 4.93
C PHE A 126 -4.25 2.57 5.91
N LYS A 127 -4.52 2.21 7.17
CA LYS A 127 -4.76 3.20 8.22
C LYS A 127 -3.54 4.10 8.40
N TRP A 128 -3.79 5.29 8.95
CA TRP A 128 -2.76 6.32 9.21
C TRP A 128 -2.11 6.85 7.93
N MET A 129 -2.94 7.11 6.91
CA MET A 129 -2.52 7.58 5.59
C MET A 129 -1.53 8.76 5.66
N ALA A 130 -1.85 9.83 6.40
CA ALA A 130 -0.97 11.00 6.55
C ALA A 130 0.43 10.61 7.07
N TYR A 131 0.48 9.82 8.14
CA TYR A 131 1.74 9.33 8.74
C TYR A 131 2.56 8.48 7.76
N ASN A 132 1.91 7.61 6.99
CA ASN A 132 2.61 6.79 5.98
C ASN A 132 3.17 7.66 4.85
N VAL A 133 2.39 8.64 4.37
CA VAL A 133 2.79 9.57 3.31
C VAL A 133 3.99 10.41 3.75
N GLU A 134 4.03 10.91 4.98
CA GLU A 134 5.16 11.69 5.51
C GLU A 134 6.49 10.94 5.45
N ARG A 135 6.46 9.61 5.64
CA ARG A 135 7.66 8.75 5.61
C ARG A 135 8.14 8.38 4.21
N MET A 136 7.34 8.63 3.17
CA MET A 136 7.71 8.33 1.78
C MET A 136 8.65 9.41 1.22
N ASN A 137 9.75 8.99 0.61
CA ASN A 137 10.64 9.86 -0.16
C ASN A 137 10.21 9.96 -1.63
N ILE A 138 9.65 8.88 -2.17
CA ILE A 138 9.17 8.80 -3.56
C ILE A 138 7.65 8.84 -3.53
N LYS A 139 7.06 10.00 -3.82
CA LYS A 139 5.60 10.20 -3.83
C LYS A 139 5.21 11.42 -4.68
N PRO A 140 3.97 11.47 -5.20
CA PRO A 140 3.38 12.71 -5.70
C PRO A 140 3.37 13.84 -4.67
N GLU A 141 3.37 15.07 -5.15
CA GLU A 141 3.25 16.25 -4.28
C GLU A 141 1.85 16.31 -3.65
N ASN A 142 1.77 16.69 -2.38
CA ASN A 142 0.50 16.83 -1.62
C ASN A 142 -0.39 15.56 -1.66
N LEU A 143 0.25 14.38 -1.73
CA LEU A 143 -0.43 13.09 -1.93
C LEU A 143 -1.58 12.84 -0.94
N TYR A 144 -1.37 13.14 0.34
CA TYR A 144 -2.38 12.90 1.38
C TYR A 144 -3.63 13.76 1.13
N GLU A 145 -3.44 15.06 0.91
CA GLU A 145 -4.51 16.02 0.67
C GLU A 145 -5.28 15.65 -0.60
N ARG A 146 -4.57 15.32 -1.69
CA ARG A 146 -5.17 14.95 -2.97
C ARG A 146 -6.02 13.69 -2.85
N MET A 147 -5.50 12.64 -2.22
CA MET A 147 -6.28 11.41 -1.98
C MET A 147 -7.48 11.65 -1.04
N ALA A 148 -7.30 12.41 0.05
CA ALA A 148 -8.41 12.73 0.95
C ALA A 148 -9.53 13.52 0.24
N ASN A 149 -9.16 14.49 -0.59
CA ASN A 149 -10.12 15.34 -1.31
C ASN A 149 -10.96 14.56 -2.32
N THR A 150 -10.44 13.48 -2.92
CA THR A 150 -11.23 12.61 -3.82
C THR A 150 -12.38 11.87 -3.09
N LEU A 151 -12.39 11.83 -1.75
CA LEU A 151 -13.46 11.19 -0.97
C LEU A 151 -14.49 12.19 -0.42
N ILE A 152 -14.20 13.49 -0.49
CA ILE A 152 -15.01 14.56 0.12
C ILE A 152 -15.55 15.53 -0.94
N GLY A 153 -14.87 15.66 -2.08
CA GLY A 153 -15.25 16.54 -3.18
C GLY A 153 -16.33 15.97 -4.10
N GLU A 154 -16.55 16.66 -5.23
CA GLU A 154 -17.48 16.22 -6.27
C GLU A 154 -16.96 14.95 -6.99
N PRO A 155 -17.80 13.94 -7.27
CA PRO A 155 -17.36 12.69 -7.88
C PRO A 155 -16.62 12.84 -9.22
N GLU A 156 -16.99 13.84 -10.03
CA GLU A 156 -16.31 14.20 -11.27
C GLU A 156 -14.86 14.62 -11.03
N TYR A 157 -14.63 15.44 -9.99
CA TYR A 157 -13.29 15.83 -9.57
C TYR A 157 -12.51 14.61 -9.07
N SER A 158 -13.14 13.75 -8.28
CA SER A 158 -12.50 12.54 -7.73
C SER A 158 -11.94 11.62 -8.81
N VAL A 159 -12.68 11.42 -9.90
CA VAL A 159 -12.23 10.61 -11.04
C VAL A 159 -11.03 11.28 -11.73
N GLN A 160 -11.13 12.56 -12.07
CA GLN A 160 -10.06 13.30 -12.76
C GLN A 160 -8.77 13.36 -11.93
N GLU A 161 -8.89 13.62 -10.63
CA GLU A 161 -7.76 13.72 -9.71
C GLU A 161 -7.06 12.36 -9.55
N LEU A 162 -7.81 11.27 -9.48
CA LEU A 162 -7.21 9.93 -9.44
C LEU A 162 -6.52 9.56 -10.76
N GLU A 163 -7.04 9.97 -11.92
CA GLU A 163 -6.35 9.79 -13.20
C GLU A 163 -4.99 10.51 -13.21
N ALA A 164 -4.95 11.75 -12.73
CA ALA A 164 -3.70 12.51 -12.60
C ALA A 164 -2.71 11.80 -11.65
N LEU A 165 -3.17 11.36 -10.48
CA LEU A 165 -2.34 10.62 -9.53
C LEU A 165 -1.82 9.30 -10.11
N ILE A 166 -2.63 8.58 -10.88
CA ILE A 166 -2.20 7.36 -11.59
C ILE A 166 -1.06 7.68 -12.54
N GLU A 167 -1.19 8.72 -13.37
CA GLU A 167 -0.15 9.12 -14.31
C GLU A 167 1.16 9.52 -13.60
N GLU A 168 1.07 10.28 -12.52
CA GLU A 168 2.23 10.65 -11.72
C GLU A 168 2.91 9.43 -11.08
N VAL A 169 2.13 8.47 -10.55
CA VAL A 169 2.68 7.24 -9.98
C VAL A 169 3.33 6.36 -11.06
N LEU A 170 2.73 6.25 -12.25
CA LEU A 170 3.35 5.56 -13.39
C LEU A 170 4.69 6.20 -13.74
N HIS A 171 4.76 7.53 -13.78
CA HIS A 171 6.02 8.24 -14.04
C HIS A 171 7.07 7.99 -12.96
N LEU A 172 6.69 7.98 -11.68
CA LEU A 172 7.59 7.61 -10.59
C LEU A 172 8.11 6.17 -10.75
N VAL A 173 7.27 5.23 -11.17
CA VAL A 173 7.72 3.86 -11.42
C VAL A 173 8.72 3.80 -12.58
N GLU A 174 8.48 4.49 -13.70
CA GLU A 174 9.45 4.55 -14.80
C GLU A 174 10.79 5.15 -14.37
N GLN A 175 10.77 6.16 -13.50
CA GLN A 175 11.96 6.83 -13.02
C GLN A 175 12.76 5.98 -12.03
N TYR A 176 12.09 5.33 -11.08
CA TYR A 176 12.73 4.68 -9.92
C TYR A 176 12.78 3.15 -9.99
N ALA A 177 12.01 2.52 -10.89
CA ALA A 177 12.04 1.08 -11.15
C ALA A 177 11.91 0.78 -12.68
N PRO A 178 12.80 1.36 -13.53
CA PRO A 178 12.73 1.23 -14.99
C PRO A 178 12.80 -0.23 -15.48
N GLU A 179 13.37 -1.14 -14.69
CA GLU A 179 13.49 -2.56 -15.00
C GLU A 179 12.15 -3.31 -15.05
N LEU A 180 11.08 -2.77 -14.44
CA LEU A 180 9.77 -3.42 -14.41
C LEU A 180 9.03 -3.39 -15.74
N ASN A 181 9.44 -2.53 -16.70
CA ASN A 181 8.81 -2.34 -18.01
C ASN A 181 7.26 -2.35 -17.95
N ILE A 182 6.69 -1.21 -17.55
CA ILE A 182 5.26 -1.07 -17.26
C ILE A 182 4.39 -0.74 -18.49
N ALA A 183 4.90 -0.96 -19.70
CA ALA A 183 4.25 -0.55 -20.94
C ALA A 183 2.86 -1.18 -21.13
N GLU A 184 2.67 -2.42 -20.66
CA GLU A 184 1.38 -3.11 -20.74
C GLU A 184 0.34 -2.49 -19.80
N GLN A 185 0.74 -2.20 -18.56
CA GLN A 185 -0.12 -1.54 -17.56
C GLN A 185 -0.51 -0.14 -18.03
N GLN A 186 0.44 0.64 -18.53
CA GLN A 186 0.17 1.97 -19.11
C GLN A 186 -0.83 1.91 -20.26
N LYS A 187 -0.60 1.00 -21.21
CA LYS A 187 -1.48 0.80 -22.37
C LYS A 187 -2.91 0.46 -21.93
N ARG A 188 -3.06 -0.42 -20.93
CA ARG A 188 -4.35 -0.81 -20.38
C ARG A 188 -5.09 0.36 -19.73
N ILE A 189 -4.40 1.16 -18.93
CA ILE A 189 -4.96 2.36 -18.28
C ILE A 189 -5.38 3.40 -19.32
N GLN A 190 -4.60 3.59 -20.39
CA GLN A 190 -4.93 4.52 -21.47
C GLN A 190 -6.17 4.12 -22.27
N TYR A 191 -6.40 2.83 -22.53
CA TYR A 191 -7.64 2.37 -23.19
C TYR A 191 -8.90 2.53 -22.34
N ALA A 192 -8.75 2.85 -21.07
CA ALA A 192 -9.86 3.13 -20.18
C ALA A 192 -10.32 4.61 -20.23
N LYS A 193 -9.66 5.47 -21.00
CA LYS A 193 -10.09 6.86 -21.29
C LYS A 193 -11.00 6.89 -22.51
#